data_AF-B0TRB6-F1
#
_entry.id   AF-B0TRB6-F1
#
_cell.length_a   1.000
_cell.length_b   1.000
_cell.length_c   1.000
_cell.angle_alpha   90.00
_cell.angle_beta   90.00
_cell.angle_gamma   90.00
#
_symmetry.space_group_name_H-M   'P 1'
#
loop_
_entity.id
_entity.type
_entity.pdbx_description
1 polymer ?
#
loop_
_entity_poly.entity_id
_entity_poly.type
_entity_poly.pdbx_seq_one_letter_code
_entity_poly.pdbx_strand_id
1 'polypeptide(L)'
;MDWGVIGVAVLGGGIVGQVFTVFCTNYLTDKREYKKWRLIERHKASSELLDILASNPQNESELSKWTHNIRNGSLKVHILYRNGVAPEKLNHALEVAFKLAQREKDGVSSENWSQEFRVSVSELRKQLSNHINHD
;
A
#
# COMPACT_ATOMS: atom_id res chain seq x y z
N MET A 1 27.86 9.52 47.16
CA MET A 1 26.93 10.27 46.29
C MET A 1 26.48 9.32 45.21
N ASP A 2 25.20 9.02 45.18
CA ASP A 2 24.65 8.00 44.29
C ASP A 2 24.59 8.56 42.85
N TRP A 3 25.48 8.08 41.99
CA TRP A 3 25.61 8.53 40.60
C TRP A 3 24.32 8.28 39.79
N GLY A 4 23.48 7.33 40.24
CA GLY A 4 22.17 7.08 39.65
C GLY A 4 21.18 8.24 39.83
N VAL A 5 21.25 8.96 40.96
CA VAL A 5 20.32 10.07 41.25
C VAL A 5 20.67 11.33 40.45
N ILE A 6 21.96 11.56 40.19
CA ILE A 6 22.43 12.69 39.36
C ILE A 6 22.09 12.46 37.88
N GLY A 7 22.23 11.22 37.38
CA GLY A 7 21.86 10.88 35.99
C GLY A 7 20.37 11.08 35.70
N VAL A 8 19.51 10.73 36.65
CA VAL A 8 18.05 10.93 36.52
C VAL A 8 17.67 12.42 36.61
N ALA A 9 18.36 13.23 37.43
CA ALA A 9 18.11 14.67 37.52
C ALA A 9 18.51 15.44 36.24
N VAL A 10 19.60 15.04 35.57
CA VAL A 10 20.02 15.62 34.28
C VAL A 10 19.05 15.27 33.15
N LEU A 11 18.49 14.05 33.17
CA LEU A 11 17.44 13.62 32.24
C LEU A 11 16.07 14.25 32.55
N GLY A 12 15.79 14.54 33.82
CA GLY A 12 14.50 15.09 34.28
C GLY A 12 14.37 16.61 34.22
N GLY A 13 15.47 17.38 34.13
CA GLY A 13 15.37 18.85 34.17
C GLY A 13 16.56 19.68 33.65
N GLY A 14 17.63 19.05 33.14
CA GLY A 14 18.78 19.78 32.56
C GLY A 14 18.63 20.08 31.06
N ILE A 15 19.41 21.04 30.55
CA ILE A 15 19.47 21.39 29.10
C ILE A 15 19.68 20.14 28.23
N VAL A 16 20.49 19.19 28.69
CA VAL A 16 20.73 17.90 28.00
C VAL A 16 19.47 17.03 27.94
N GLY A 17 18.70 16.95 29.02
CA GLY A 17 17.40 16.26 29.06
C GLY A 17 16.35 16.92 28.15
N GLN A 18 16.35 18.25 28.08
CA GLN A 18 15.48 19.00 27.16
C GLN A 18 15.85 18.76 25.68
N VAL A 19 17.14 18.80 25.34
CA VAL A 19 17.62 18.49 23.98
C VAL A 19 17.26 17.05 23.61
N PHE A 20 17.54 16.08 24.49
CA PHE A 20 17.17 14.68 24.28
C PHE A 20 15.66 14.49 24.11
N THR A 21 14.85 15.18 24.92
CA THR A 21 13.38 15.16 24.81
C THR A 21 12.92 15.72 23.47
N VAL A 22 13.50 16.83 22.98
CA VAL A 22 13.18 17.40 21.66
C VAL A 22 13.55 16.43 20.54
N PHE A 23 14.75 15.83 20.58
CA PHE A 23 15.16 14.84 19.58
C PHE A 23 14.26 13.60 19.58
N CYS A 24 13.95 13.03 20.75
CA CYS A 24 13.02 11.90 20.85
C CYS A 24 11.62 12.27 20.38
N THR A 25 11.11 13.46 20.73
CA THR A 25 9.79 13.93 20.32
C THR A 25 9.72 14.13 18.82
N ASN A 26 10.74 14.75 18.20
CA ASN A 26 10.82 14.90 16.75
C ASN A 26 10.89 13.55 16.06
N TYR A 27 11.74 12.62 16.51
CA TYR A 27 11.83 11.28 15.94
C TYR A 27 10.50 10.51 16.02
N LEU A 28 9.82 10.57 17.17
CA LEU A 28 8.51 9.95 17.35
C LEU A 28 7.44 10.60 16.46
N THR A 29 7.53 11.92 16.27
CA THR A 29 6.63 12.70 15.41
C THR A 29 6.85 12.32 13.96
N ASP A 30 8.07 12.35 13.45
CA ASP A 30 8.42 11.92 12.09
C ASP A 30 7.96 10.50 11.80
N LYS A 31 8.20 9.59 12.75
CA LYS A 31 7.75 8.20 12.62
C LYS A 31 6.22 8.09 12.56
N ARG A 32 5.50 8.90 13.34
CA ARG A 32 4.02 8.93 13.33
C ARG A 32 3.50 9.55 12.04
N GLU A 33 4.09 10.64 11.58
CA GLU A 33 3.71 11.31 10.33
C GLU A 33 4.00 10.43 9.13
N TYR A 34 5.16 9.79 9.07
CA TYR A 34 5.49 8.84 8.02
C TYR A 34 4.51 7.66 7.98
N LYS A 35 4.11 7.11 9.14
CA LYS A 35 3.07 6.07 9.21
C LYS A 35 1.73 6.56 8.66
N LYS A 36 1.29 7.76 9.06
CA LYS A 36 0.04 8.36 8.56
C LYS A 36 0.11 8.61 7.06
N TRP A 37 1.20 9.19 6.58
CA TRP A 37 1.44 9.45 5.17
C TRP A 37 1.38 8.16 4.35
N ARG A 38 2.08 7.11 4.79
CA ARG A 38 2.08 5.81 4.10
C ARG A 38 0.69 5.18 4.04
N LEU A 39 -0.09 5.28 5.11
CA LEU A 39 -1.48 4.81 5.14
C LEU A 39 -2.34 5.58 4.13
N ILE A 40 -2.27 6.91 4.13
CA ILE A 40 -2.99 7.76 3.17
C ILE A 40 -2.60 7.42 1.74
N GLU A 41 -1.31 7.26 1.48
CA GLU A 41 -0.82 6.93 0.15
C GLU A 41 -1.27 5.54 -0.29
N ARG A 42 -1.35 4.57 0.63
CA ARG A 42 -1.90 3.24 0.37
C ARG A 42 -3.37 3.31 -0.01
N HIS A 43 -4.16 4.12 0.68
CA HIS A 43 -5.55 4.37 0.31
C HIS A 43 -5.67 4.95 -1.09
N LYS A 44 -4.87 5.97 -1.42
CA LYS A 44 -4.86 6.58 -2.76
C LYS A 44 -4.49 5.58 -3.85
N ALA A 45 -3.39 4.84 -3.67
CA ALA A 45 -2.94 3.83 -4.63
C ALA A 45 -4.00 2.72 -4.82
N SER A 46 -4.67 2.31 -3.74
CA SER A 46 -5.74 1.32 -3.79
C SER A 46 -6.96 1.85 -4.56
N SER A 47 -7.36 3.09 -4.33
CA SER A 47 -8.46 3.74 -5.06
C SER A 47 -8.12 3.89 -6.54
N GLU A 48 -6.94 4.42 -6.86
CA GLU A 48 -6.47 4.60 -8.23
C GLU A 48 -6.46 3.27 -8.99
N LEU A 49 -6.00 2.19 -8.34
CA LEU A 49 -6.02 0.86 -8.94
C LEU A 49 -7.46 0.37 -9.21
N LEU A 50 -8.39 0.57 -8.27
CA LEU A 50 -9.79 0.18 -8.47
C LEU A 50 -10.44 1.01 -9.59
N ASP A 51 -10.11 2.30 -9.70
CA ASP A 51 -10.59 3.16 -10.79
C ASP A 51 -10.07 2.67 -12.14
N ILE A 52 -8.80 2.28 -12.23
CA ILE A 52 -8.22 1.66 -13.43
C ILE A 52 -8.97 0.36 -13.75
N LEU A 53 -9.16 -0.53 -12.77
CA LEU A 53 -9.84 -1.82 -12.96
C LEU A 53 -11.31 -1.66 -13.37
N ALA A 54 -11.96 -0.56 -13.01
CA ALA A 54 -13.33 -0.25 -13.39
C ALA A 54 -13.46 0.28 -14.83
N SER A 55 -12.36 0.73 -15.45
CA SER A 55 -12.37 1.19 -16.84
C SER A 55 -12.58 0.03 -17.82
N ASN A 56 -13.34 0.27 -18.89
CA ASN A 56 -13.71 -0.73 -19.90
C ASN A 56 -13.07 -0.39 -21.26
N PRO A 57 -11.84 -0.85 -21.54
CA PRO A 57 -11.17 -0.56 -22.80
C PRO A 57 -11.94 -1.17 -23.98
N GLN A 58 -12.14 -0.40 -25.06
CA GLN A 58 -12.90 -0.83 -26.24
C GLN A 58 -12.00 -1.31 -27.38
N ASN A 59 -10.73 -0.88 -27.38
CA ASN A 59 -9.81 -1.05 -28.49
C ASN A 59 -8.51 -1.73 -28.02
N GLU A 60 -7.80 -2.42 -28.90
CA GLU A 60 -6.53 -3.12 -28.57
C GLU A 60 -5.46 -2.19 -27.95
N SER A 61 -5.32 -0.97 -28.48
CA SER A 61 -4.41 0.05 -27.93
C SER A 61 -4.79 0.47 -26.51
N GLU A 62 -6.09 0.58 -26.24
CA GLU A 62 -6.60 0.90 -24.89
C GLU A 62 -6.41 -0.27 -23.94
N LEU A 63 -6.63 -1.50 -24.41
CA LEU A 63 -6.48 -2.72 -23.64
C LEU A 63 -5.02 -2.95 -23.20
N SER A 64 -4.07 -2.67 -24.10
CA SER A 64 -2.64 -2.71 -23.79
C SER A 64 -2.24 -1.67 -22.73
N LYS A 65 -2.68 -0.42 -22.90
CA LYS A 65 -2.46 0.66 -21.91
C LYS A 65 -3.12 0.35 -20.57
N TRP A 66 -4.33 -0.17 -20.60
CA TRP A 66 -5.10 -0.57 -19.42
C TRP A 66 -4.37 -1.65 -18.62
N THR A 67 -3.92 -2.72 -19.30
CA THR A 67 -3.13 -3.79 -18.67
C THR A 67 -1.85 -3.25 -18.04
N HIS A 68 -1.14 -2.33 -18.72
CA HIS A 68 0.04 -1.67 -18.18
C HIS A 68 -0.27 -0.82 -16.94
N ASN A 69 -1.38 -0.08 -16.96
CA ASN A 69 -1.84 0.72 -15.83
C ASN A 69 -2.20 -0.15 -14.62
N ILE A 70 -2.84 -1.31 -14.83
CA ILE A 70 -3.11 -2.28 -13.76
C ILE A 70 -1.79 -2.75 -13.12
N ARG A 71 -0.78 -3.06 -13.94
CA ARG A 71 0.54 -3.46 -13.43
C ARG A 71 1.18 -2.35 -12.60
N ASN A 72 1.17 -1.12 -13.11
CA ASN A 72 1.76 0.02 -12.42
C ASN A 72 1.03 0.33 -11.11
N GLY A 73 -0.31 0.31 -11.11
CA GLY A 73 -1.12 0.48 -9.91
C GLY A 73 -0.83 -0.61 -8.87
N SER A 74 -0.68 -1.87 -9.32
CA SER A 74 -0.29 -2.98 -8.44
C SER A 74 1.08 -2.74 -7.80
N LEU A 75 2.08 -2.33 -8.58
CA LEU A 75 3.43 -2.02 -8.08
C LEU A 75 3.42 -0.86 -7.07
N LYS A 76 2.63 0.19 -7.31
CA LYS A 76 2.45 1.28 -6.32
C LYS A 76 1.94 0.74 -4.99
N VAL A 77 0.96 -0.16 -5.01
CA VAL A 77 0.43 -0.81 -3.80
C VAL A 77 1.54 -1.60 -3.09
N HIS A 78 2.34 -2.37 -3.80
CA HIS A 78 3.45 -3.16 -3.22
C HIS A 78 4.48 -2.29 -2.47
N ILE A 79 4.93 -1.20 -3.08
CA ILE A 79 5.98 -0.32 -2.52
C ILE A 79 5.54 0.34 -1.21
N LEU A 80 4.24 0.49 -0.98
CA LEU A 80 3.68 1.12 0.22
C LEU A 80 3.59 0.18 1.44
N TYR A 81 3.98 -1.09 1.28
CA TYR A 81 4.20 -2.01 2.41
C TYR A 81 5.66 -1.98 2.87
N ARG A 82 5.90 -2.26 4.15
CA ARG A 82 7.22 -2.11 4.78
C ARG A 82 8.35 -2.88 4.09
N ASN A 83 8.04 -4.04 3.54
CA ASN A 83 9.00 -4.90 2.83
C ASN A 83 9.00 -4.67 1.31
N GLY A 84 8.27 -3.65 0.84
CA GLY A 84 8.05 -3.40 -0.60
C GLY A 84 7.17 -4.46 -1.28
N VAL A 85 6.48 -5.30 -0.49
CA VAL A 85 5.63 -6.38 -0.99
C VAL A 85 4.34 -6.42 -0.16
N ALA A 86 3.20 -6.45 -0.85
CA ALA A 86 1.89 -6.64 -0.24
C ALA A 86 1.78 -8.01 0.47
N PRO A 87 0.95 -8.13 1.53
CA PRO A 87 0.66 -9.39 2.18
C PRO A 87 0.22 -10.46 1.18
N GLU A 88 0.56 -11.72 1.45
CA GLU A 88 0.40 -12.84 0.51
C GLU A 88 -1.01 -12.91 -0.13
N LYS A 89 -2.07 -12.75 0.67
CA LYS A 89 -3.46 -12.77 0.17
C LYS A 89 -3.75 -11.61 -0.79
N LEU A 90 -3.26 -10.42 -0.47
CA LEU A 90 -3.43 -9.25 -1.32
C LEU A 90 -2.58 -9.37 -2.60
N ASN A 91 -1.33 -9.82 -2.47
CA ASN A 91 -0.45 -10.10 -3.60
C ASN A 91 -1.09 -11.10 -4.57
N HIS A 92 -1.65 -12.20 -4.04
CA HIS A 92 -2.36 -13.17 -4.85
C HIS A 92 -3.56 -12.56 -5.57
N ALA A 93 -4.38 -11.78 -4.87
CA ALA A 93 -5.55 -11.11 -5.48
C ALA A 93 -5.16 -10.10 -6.57
N LEU A 94 -4.07 -9.34 -6.37
CA LEU A 94 -3.50 -8.43 -7.38
C LEU A 94 -3.06 -9.20 -8.62
N GLU A 95 -2.35 -10.31 -8.43
CA GLU A 95 -1.83 -11.13 -9.52
C GLU A 95 -2.96 -11.83 -10.30
N VAL A 96 -4.01 -12.31 -9.63
CA VAL A 96 -5.18 -12.91 -10.30
C VAL A 96 -5.89 -11.87 -11.17
N ALA A 97 -6.15 -10.66 -10.63
CA ALA A 97 -6.78 -9.58 -11.40
C ALA A 97 -5.93 -9.18 -12.61
N PHE A 98 -4.61 -9.05 -12.42
CA PHE A 98 -3.68 -8.76 -13.51
C PHE A 98 -3.66 -9.86 -14.58
N LYS A 99 -3.60 -11.13 -14.19
CA LYS A 99 -3.60 -12.25 -15.14
C LYS A 99 -4.89 -12.34 -15.94
N LEU A 100 -6.03 -12.03 -15.34
CA LEU A 100 -7.31 -11.97 -16.07
C LEU A 100 -7.31 -10.83 -17.10
N ALA A 101 -6.81 -9.65 -16.73
CA ALA A 101 -6.64 -8.54 -17.67
C ALA A 101 -5.66 -8.88 -18.81
N GLN A 102 -4.56 -9.56 -18.48
CA GLN A 102 -3.57 -10.00 -19.46
C GLN A 102 -4.14 -11.03 -20.43
N ARG A 103 -4.94 -12.00 -19.97
CA ARG A 103 -5.60 -13.00 -20.84
C ARG A 103 -6.55 -12.37 -21.84
N GLU A 104 -7.30 -11.35 -21.43
CA GLU A 104 -8.16 -10.57 -22.33
C GLU A 104 -7.32 -9.87 -23.41
N LYS A 105 -6.23 -9.22 -22.99
CA LYS A 105 -5.29 -8.58 -23.92
C LYS A 105 -4.66 -9.55 -24.91
N ASP A 106 -4.34 -10.77 -24.46
CA ASP A 106 -3.72 -11.79 -25.30
C ASP A 106 -4.75 -12.55 -26.18
N GLY A 107 -6.05 -12.23 -26.07
CA GLY A 107 -7.12 -12.86 -26.84
C GLY A 107 -7.42 -14.31 -26.43
N VAL A 108 -7.01 -14.72 -25.23
CA VAL A 108 -7.16 -16.09 -24.69
C VAL A 108 -8.13 -16.10 -23.51
N SER A 109 -9.09 -15.17 -23.49
CA SER A 109 -10.08 -15.07 -22.44
C SER A 109 -11.20 -16.10 -22.60
N SER A 110 -11.79 -16.50 -21.48
CA SER A 110 -12.95 -17.38 -21.43
C SER A 110 -14.22 -16.62 -21.80
N GLU A 111 -15.27 -17.32 -22.28
CA GLU A 111 -16.60 -16.72 -22.51
C GLU A 111 -17.17 -16.01 -21.25
N ASN A 112 -16.81 -16.48 -20.05
CA ASN A 112 -17.24 -15.91 -18.77
C ASN A 112 -16.27 -14.87 -18.20
N TRP A 113 -15.32 -14.36 -19.00
CA TRP A 113 -14.24 -13.50 -18.52
C TRP A 113 -14.73 -12.30 -17.73
N SER A 114 -15.77 -11.61 -18.20
CA SER A 114 -16.32 -10.43 -17.52
C SER A 114 -16.81 -10.76 -16.11
N GLN A 115 -17.43 -11.93 -15.93
CA GLN A 115 -17.89 -12.38 -14.62
C GLN A 115 -16.72 -12.77 -13.72
N GLU A 116 -15.76 -13.53 -14.24
CA GLU A 116 -14.55 -13.92 -13.51
C GLU A 116 -13.75 -12.70 -13.06
N PHE A 117 -13.58 -11.72 -13.95
CA PHE A 117 -12.89 -10.47 -13.66
C PHE A 117 -13.61 -9.67 -12.57
N ARG A 118 -14.93 -9.51 -12.65
CA ARG A 118 -15.72 -8.84 -11.60
C ARG A 118 -15.59 -9.52 -10.25
N VAL A 119 -15.62 -10.86 -10.21
CA VAL A 119 -15.41 -11.63 -8.98
C VAL A 119 -14.01 -11.40 -8.43
N SER A 120 -12.99 -11.45 -9.29
CA SER A 120 -11.60 -11.18 -8.91
C SER A 120 -11.41 -9.76 -8.38
N VAL A 121 -11.97 -8.74 -9.03
CA VAL A 121 -11.90 -7.34 -8.57
C VAL A 121 -12.64 -7.16 -7.24
N SER A 122 -13.77 -7.83 -7.05
CA SER A 122 -14.50 -7.81 -5.77
C SER A 122 -13.67 -8.42 -4.65
N GLU A 123 -12.97 -9.53 -4.91
CA GLU A 123 -12.07 -10.16 -3.95
C GLU A 123 -10.85 -9.28 -3.66
N LEU A 124 -10.23 -8.70 -4.69
CA LEU A 124 -9.15 -7.73 -4.53
C LEU A 124 -9.57 -6.55 -3.66
N ARG A 125 -10.76 -5.99 -3.88
CA ARG A 125 -11.30 -4.90 -3.05
C ARG A 125 -11.43 -5.31 -1.58
N LYS A 126 -11.89 -6.54 -1.29
CA LYS A 126 -11.95 -7.05 0.09
C LYS A 126 -10.54 -7.17 0.67
N GLN A 127 -9.59 -7.74 -0.07
CA GLN A 127 -8.22 -7.91 0.41
C GLN A 127 -7.52 -6.56 0.64
N LEU A 128 -7.73 -5.57 -0.23
CA LEU A 128 -7.24 -4.20 -0.06
C LEU A 128 -7.78 -3.59 1.23
N SER A 129 -9.10 -3.71 1.47
CA SER A 129 -9.73 -3.22 2.70
C SER A 129 -9.18 -3.92 3.95
N ASN A 130 -9.06 -5.24 3.93
CA ASN A 130 -8.59 -6.05 5.06
C ASN A 130 -7.13 -5.75 5.45
N HIS A 131 -6.29 -5.39 4.47
CA HIS A 131 -4.85 -5.18 4.70
C HIS A 131 -4.45 -3.70 4.72
N ILE A 132 -5.40 -2.77 4.60
CA ILE A 132 -5.08 -1.35 4.48
C ILE A 132 -4.38 -0.81 5.73
N ASN A 133 -4.76 -1.30 6.90
CA ASN A 133 -4.20 -0.93 8.20
C ASN A 133 -3.12 -1.89 8.71
N HIS A 134 -2.86 -3.00 8.02
CA HIS A 134 -1.91 -4.01 8.45
C HIS A 134 -0.54 -3.79 7.77
N ASP A 135 0.49 -3.73 8.60
CA ASP A 135 1.91 -3.59 8.27
C ASP A 135 2.70 -4.66 9.05
#